data_AF-A0A957Q7W1-F1
#
_entry.id   AF-A0A957Q7W1-F1
#
_cell.length_a   1.000
_cell.length_b   1.000
_cell.length_c   1.000
_cell.angle_alpha   90.00
_cell.angle_beta   90.00
_cell.angle_gamma   90.00
#
_symmetry.space_group_name_H-M   'P 1'
#
loop_
_entity.id
_entity.type
_entity.pdbx_description
1 polymer ?
#
loop_
_entity_poly.entity_id
_entity_poly.type
_entity_poly.pdbx_seq_one_letter_code
_entity_poly.pdbx_strand_id
1 'polypeptide(L)'
;MRVYQGDPTKLAADSPALSPDLLTFVAKTYGFEITDAVKLGGSWNLNVRADLATGERSVIRVYGPWVTVARVHELQRIRRILSGKG
;
A
#
# COMPACT_ATOMS: atom_id res chain seq x y z
N MET A 1 24.95 -6.16 -14.84
CA MET A 1 23.68 -5.48 -14.48
C MET A 1 22.53 -6.31 -15.02
N ARG A 2 21.88 -7.13 -14.18
CA ARG A 2 20.70 -7.90 -14.61
C ARG A 2 19.52 -6.94 -14.66
N VAL A 3 19.11 -6.57 -15.87
CA VAL A 3 17.80 -5.96 -16.10
C VAL A 3 16.79 -7.03 -15.73
N TYR A 4 16.13 -6.89 -14.58
CA TYR A 4 14.90 -7.64 -14.33
C TYR A 4 13.93 -7.17 -15.42
N GLN A 5 13.71 -7.98 -16.45
CA GLN A 5 12.52 -7.86 -17.28
C GLN A 5 11.36 -7.95 -16.29
N GLY A 6 10.72 -6.82 -16.02
CA GLY A 6 9.58 -6.76 -15.13
C GLY A 6 8.56 -7.78 -15.62
N ASP A 7 7.92 -8.46 -14.67
CA ASP A 7 6.78 -9.33 -14.95
C ASP A 7 5.87 -8.65 -16.01
N PRO A 8 5.65 -9.27 -17.19
CA PRO A 8 4.86 -8.66 -18.26
C PRO A 8 3.48 -8.22 -17.77
N THR A 9 2.91 -8.95 -16.82
CA THR A 9 1.62 -8.65 -16.20
C THR A 9 1.68 -7.37 -15.36
N LYS A 10 2.82 -7.10 -14.70
CA LYS A 10 3.07 -5.85 -13.96
C LYS A 10 3.28 -4.66 -14.90
N LEU A 11 3.94 -4.86 -16.03
CA LEU A 11 4.23 -3.80 -17.00
C LEU A 11 2.99 -3.36 -17.78
N ALA A 12 2.02 -4.25 -17.96
CA ALA A 12 0.75 -3.96 -18.63
C ALA A 12 -0.36 -3.47 -17.68
N ALA A 13 -0.14 -3.46 -16.36
CA ALA A 13 -1.15 -3.08 -15.39
C ALA A 13 -1.36 -1.57 -15.31
N ASP A 14 -2.62 -1.14 -15.31
CA ASP A 14 -3.00 0.25 -15.11
C ASP A 14 -2.56 0.76 -13.72
N SER A 15 -2.38 2.08 -13.61
CA SER A 15 -2.17 2.70 -12.31
C SER A 15 -3.39 2.45 -11.42
N PRO A 16 -3.23 1.85 -10.24
CA PRO A 16 -4.38 1.52 -9.41
C PRO A 16 -5.10 2.79 -8.94
N ALA A 17 -6.43 2.79 -9.07
CA ALA A 17 -7.28 3.88 -8.62
C ALA A 17 -7.61 3.74 -7.13
N LEU A 18 -7.72 4.88 -6.45
CA LEU A 18 -8.32 4.92 -5.12
C LEU A 18 -9.83 4.78 -5.28
N SER A 19 -10.43 3.73 -4.72
CA SER A 19 -11.88 3.52 -4.76
C SER A 19 -12.50 3.55 -3.35
N PRO A 20 -13.76 4.02 -3.23
CA PRO A 20 -14.51 3.96 -1.97
C PRO A 20 -14.67 2.53 -1.43
N ASP A 21 -14.86 1.55 -2.31
CA ASP A 21 -15.02 0.14 -1.92
C ASP A 21 -13.76 -0.42 -1.26
N LEU A 22 -12.58 -0.07 -1.78
CA LEU A 22 -11.31 -0.46 -1.18
C LEU A 22 -11.15 0.15 0.22
N LEU A 23 -11.48 1.43 0.38
CA LEU A 23 -11.42 2.12 1.67
C LEU A 23 -12.38 1.47 2.68
N THR A 24 -13.59 1.15 2.25
CA THR A 24 -14.60 0.45 3.06
C THR A 24 -14.12 -0.94 3.47
N PHE A 25 -13.55 -1.70 2.53
CA PHE A 25 -12.97 -3.02 2.80
C PHE A 25 -11.83 -2.94 3.83
N VAL A 26 -10.90 -1.99 3.67
CA VAL A 26 -9.77 -1.80 4.61
C VAL A 26 -10.27 -1.36 5.99
N ALA A 27 -11.17 -0.37 6.04
CA ALA A 27 -11.77 0.11 7.29
C ALA A 27 -12.41 -1.04 8.08
N LYS A 28 -13.23 -1.85 7.41
CA LYS A 28 -13.88 -3.03 8.02
C LYS A 28 -12.88 -4.10 8.46
N THR A 29 -11.88 -4.39 7.63
CA THR A 29 -10.92 -5.48 7.89
C THR A 29 -10.04 -5.19 9.11
N TYR A 30 -9.64 -3.93 9.29
CA TYR A 30 -8.71 -3.53 10.36
C TYR A 30 -9.39 -2.79 11.52
N GLY A 31 -10.71 -2.58 11.48
CA GLY A 31 -11.46 -1.93 12.55
C GLY A 31 -11.16 -0.43 12.67
N PHE A 32 -10.87 0.25 11.55
CA PHE A 32 -10.62 1.68 11.52
C PHE A 32 -11.81 2.43 10.92
N GLU A 33 -11.97 3.69 11.33
CA GLU A 33 -12.85 4.64 10.68
C GLU A 33 -11.99 5.67 9.94
N ILE A 34 -12.14 5.73 8.61
CA ILE A 34 -11.39 6.64 7.73
C ILE A 34 -12.26 7.84 7.43
N THR A 35 -11.80 9.04 7.78
CA THR A 35 -12.54 10.30 7.59
C THR A 35 -12.12 11.03 6.32
N ASP A 36 -10.85 10.92 5.93
CA ASP A 36 -10.32 11.42 4.65
C ASP A 36 -9.27 10.47 4.08
N ALA A 37 -9.16 10.43 2.76
CA ALA A 37 -8.20 9.59 2.05
C ALA A 37 -7.67 10.26 0.77
N VAL A 38 -6.33 10.33 0.66
CA VAL A 38 -5.66 10.93 -0.50
C VAL A 38 -4.67 9.94 -1.11
N LYS A 39 -4.78 9.72 -2.44
CA LYS A 39 -3.78 8.96 -3.20
C LYS A 39 -2.45 9.73 -3.17
N LEU A 40 -1.43 9.12 -2.58
CA LEU A 40 -0.05 9.63 -2.54
C LEU A 40 0.75 9.26 -3.79
N GLY A 41 0.13 8.56 -4.73
CA GLY A 41 0.77 8.01 -5.91
C GLY A 41 1.31 6.60 -5.70
N GLY A 42 2.26 6.23 -6.56
CA GLY A 42 2.72 4.87 -6.73
C GLY A 42 2.42 4.39 -8.16
N SER A 43 3.45 3.85 -8.79
CA SER A 43 3.37 3.38 -10.17
C SER A 43 2.52 2.10 -10.23
N TRP A 44 3.02 1.02 -9.62
CA TRP A 44 2.36 -0.31 -9.62
C TRP A 44 1.70 -0.70 -8.29
N ASN A 45 1.78 0.19 -7.30
CA ASN A 45 1.15 0.02 -5.99
C ASN A 45 0.31 1.27 -5.71
N LEU A 46 -0.77 1.11 -4.94
CA LEU A 46 -1.55 2.24 -4.46
C LEU A 46 -1.08 2.63 -3.06
N ASN A 47 -0.51 3.82 -2.91
CA ASN A 47 -0.24 4.42 -1.61
C ASN A 47 -1.30 5.47 -1.29
N VAL A 48 -1.86 5.40 -0.09
CA VAL A 48 -2.95 6.27 0.36
C VAL A 48 -2.60 6.83 1.73
N ARG A 49 -2.71 8.13 1.90
CA ARG A 49 -2.81 8.75 3.23
C ARG A 49 -4.24 8.57 3.70
N ALA A 50 -4.45 7.99 4.87
CA ALA A 50 -5.74 7.90 5.52
C ALA A 50 -5.68 8.70 6.82
N ASP A 51 -6.58 9.67 6.96
CA ASP A 51 -6.83 10.35 8.22
C ASP A 51 -7.95 9.57 8.94
N LEU A 52 -7.71 9.20 10.19
CA LEU A 52 -8.60 8.35 10.99
C LEU A 52 -9.46 9.18 11.94
N ALA A 53 -10.62 8.65 12.33
CA ALA A 53 -11.50 9.30 13.32
C ALA A 53 -10.82 9.53 14.69
N THR A 54 -9.77 8.75 15.00
CA THR A 54 -8.94 8.93 16.20
C THR A 54 -8.07 10.20 16.16
N GLY A 55 -8.00 10.88 15.01
CA GLY A 55 -7.06 11.97 14.76
C GLY A 55 -5.68 11.52 14.30
N GLU A 56 -5.43 10.20 14.25
CA GLU A 56 -4.19 9.65 13.73
C GLU A 56 -4.15 9.67 12.20
N ARG A 57 -2.94 9.81 11.66
CA ARG A 57 -2.68 9.71 10.23
C ARG A 57 -1.90 8.43 9.92
N SER A 58 -2.46 7.62 9.03
CA SER A 58 -1.89 6.36 8.59
C SER A 58 -1.58 6.35 7.09
N VAL A 59 -0.69 5.44 6.68
CA VAL A 59 -0.41 5.19 5.25
C VAL A 59 -0.82 3.77 4.91
N ILE A 60 -1.82 3.64 4.04
CA ILE A 60 -2.25 2.36 3.47
C ILE A 60 -1.45 2.12 2.19
N ARG A 61 -0.89 0.91 2.07
CA ARG A 61 -0.17 0.47 0.86
C ARG A 61 -0.80 -0.81 0.33
N VAL A 62 -1.39 -0.71 -0.86
CA VAL A 62 -1.99 -1.86 -1.56
C VAL A 62 -1.06 -2.28 -2.68
N TYR A 63 -0.70 -3.55 -2.67
CA TYR A 63 0.22 -4.15 -3.63
C TYR A 63 -0.56 -4.89 -4.72
N GLY A 64 -0.03 -4.89 -5.94
CA GLY A 64 -0.57 -5.73 -7.00
C GLY A 64 -0.45 -7.23 -6.70
N PRO A 65 -1.23 -8.08 -7.38
CA PRO A 65 -1.34 -9.51 -7.08
C PRO A 65 -0.04 -10.30 -7.26
N TRP A 66 0.92 -9.77 -8.02
CA TRP A 66 2.26 -10.33 -8.22
C TRP A 66 3.19 -10.14 -6.99
N VAL A 67 2.78 -9.36 -5.99
CA VAL A 67 3.56 -9.20 -4.75
C VAL A 67 3.15 -10.28 -3.75
N THR A 68 4.08 -11.18 -3.45
CA THR A 68 3.83 -12.29 -2.54
C THR A 68 3.76 -11.84 -1.08
N VAL A 69 3.07 -12.63 -0.25
CA VAL A 69 3.03 -12.44 1.21
C VAL A 69 4.44 -12.42 1.81
N ALA A 70 5.32 -13.34 1.38
CA ALA A 70 6.72 -13.37 1.81
C ALA A 70 7.43 -12.02 1.52
N ARG A 71 7.21 -11.45 0.33
CA ARG A 71 7.76 -10.14 -0.02
C ARG A 71 7.21 -9.02 0.84
N VAL A 72 5.91 -9.04 1.15
CA VAL A 72 5.30 -8.05 2.07
C VAL A 72 5.93 -8.15 3.46
N HIS A 73 6.14 -9.35 3.99
CA HIS A 73 6.80 -9.53 5.30
C HIS A 73 8.23 -8.99 5.32
N GLU A 74 9.03 -9.24 4.28
CA GLU A 74 10.37 -8.66 4.15
C GLU A 74 10.35 -7.13 4.17
N LEU A 75 9.43 -6.52 3.41
CA LEU A 75 9.29 -5.06 3.37
C LEU A 75 8.92 -4.49 4.74
N GLN A 76 8.02 -5.13 5.47
CA GLN A 76 7.65 -4.69 6.82
C GLN A 76 8.81 -4.87 7.82
N ARG A 77 9.61 -5.94 7.69
CA ARG A 77 10.82 -6.12 8.49
C ARG A 77 11.83 -5.00 8.26
N ILE A 78 12.10 -4.66 7.01
CA ILE A 78 13.01 -3.55 6.65
C ILE A 78 12.52 -2.24 7.27
N ARG A 79 11.22 -1.93 7.14
CA ARG A 79 10.64 -0.70 7.70
C ARG A 79 10.78 -0.64 9.21
N ARG A 80 10.55 -1.74 9.91
CA ARG A 80 10.72 -1.81 11.37
C ARG A 80 12.17 -1.55 11.78
N ILE A 81 13.14 -2.08 11.03
CA ILE A 81 14.56 -1.81 11.27
C ILE A 81 14.86 -0.31 11.08
N LEU A 82 14.34 0.28 10.01
CA LEU A 82 14.55 1.70 9.70
C LEU A 82 13.89 2.62 10.73
N SER A 83 12.68 2.31 11.20
CA SER A 83 11.99 3.13 12.21
C SER A 83 12.68 3.12 13.58
N GLY A 84 13.44 2.06 13.89
CA GLY A 84 14.17 1.95 15.16
C GLY A 84 15.58 2.54 15.15
N LYS A 85 16.07 3.01 13.99
CA LYS A 85 17.40 3.63 13.84
C LYS A 85 17.31 5.12 13.49
N GLY A 86 16.29 5.80 14.02
CA GLY A 86 16.14 7.25 13.94
C GLY A 86 17.32 7.99 14.55
#